data_AF-A0A951FEE5-F1
#
_entry.id   AF-A0A951FEE5-F1
#
_cell.length_a   1.000
_cell.length_b   1.000
_cell.length_c   1.000
_cell.angle_alpha   90.00
_cell.angle_beta   90.00
_cell.angle_gamma   90.00
#
_symmetry.space_group_name_H-M   'P 1'
#
loop_
_entity.id
_entity.type
_entity.pdbx_description
1 polymer ?
#
loop_
_entity_poly.entity_id
_entity_poly.type
_entity_poly.pdbx_seq_one_letter_code
_entity_poly.pdbx_strand_id
1 'polypeptide(L)'
;MDLLQNLLGGGQQRQQFEDFANRYDQGSPYDGISDQEAMQHYQQIAPHLPPDLYQQSAQDAFSRMSPQERQQFGQYMRQRSQQHGYNIPDLNGDGIDDRMQDPAYLAQVTTNIHQ
;
A
#
# COMPACT_ATOMS: atom_id res chain seq x y z
N MET A 1 12.62 -28.12 -0.68
CA MET A 1 12.12 -27.67 -2.00
C MET A 1 10.60 -27.91 -2.15
N ASP A 2 9.95 -28.63 -1.23
CA ASP A 2 8.53 -29.01 -1.31
C ASP A 2 7.50 -27.89 -1.10
N LEU A 3 7.88 -26.78 -0.45
CA LEU A 3 6.94 -25.68 -0.18
C LEU A 3 6.51 -24.97 -1.48
N LEU A 4 7.44 -24.80 -2.41
CA LEU A 4 7.18 -24.21 -3.72
C LEU A 4 6.34 -25.14 -4.60
N GLN A 5 6.57 -26.45 -4.50
CA GLN A 5 5.84 -27.46 -5.27
C GLN A 5 4.35 -27.54 -4.87
N ASN A 6 4.04 -27.40 -3.58
CA ASN A 6 2.66 -27.38 -3.07
C ASN A 6 1.94 -26.05 -3.36
N LEU A 7 2.67 -24.93 -3.49
CA LEU A 7 2.09 -23.64 -3.88
C LEU A 7 1.87 -23.51 -5.40
N LEU A 8 2.64 -24.25 -6.22
CA LEU A 8 2.53 -24.26 -7.68
C LEU A 8 1.50 -25.30 -8.22
N GLY A 9 0.76 -25.97 -7.33
CA GLY A 9 -0.20 -27.03 -7.68
C GLY A 9 -1.50 -26.56 -8.32
N GLY A 10 -1.79 -25.26 -8.34
CA GLY A 10 -2.93 -24.66 -9.04
C GLY A 10 -2.51 -24.06 -10.39
N GLY A 11 -3.16 -24.46 -11.48
CA GLY A 11 -2.80 -24.03 -12.84
C GLY A 11 -2.76 -22.50 -13.05
N GLN A 12 -3.58 -21.73 -12.32
CA GLN A 12 -3.55 -20.26 -12.33
C GLN A 12 -2.35 -19.67 -11.57
N GLN A 13 -1.96 -20.26 -10.44
CA GLN A 13 -0.83 -19.80 -9.65
C GLN A 13 0.49 -19.98 -10.42
N ARG A 14 0.61 -21.09 -11.15
CA ARG A 14 1.78 -21.37 -11.99
C ARG A 14 1.97 -20.33 -13.09
N GLN A 15 0.88 -19.93 -13.76
CA GLN A 15 0.89 -18.88 -14.77
C GLN A 15 1.28 -17.52 -14.19
N GLN A 16 0.78 -17.17 -13.01
CA GLN A 16 1.15 -15.92 -12.32
C GLN A 16 2.64 -15.91 -11.93
N PHE A 17 3.19 -17.04 -11.47
CA PHE A 17 4.63 -17.15 -11.16
C PHE A 17 5.52 -17.06 -12.40
N GLU A 18 5.14 -17.73 -13.49
CA GLU A 18 5.89 -17.65 -14.76
C GLU A 18 5.85 -16.24 -15.33
N ASP A 19 4.69 -15.58 -15.29
CA ASP A 19 4.52 -14.21 -15.76
C ASP A 19 5.35 -13.22 -14.90
N PHE A 20 5.32 -13.36 -13.58
CA PHE A 20 6.18 -12.57 -12.69
C PHE A 20 7.67 -12.78 -12.97
N ALA A 21 8.12 -14.04 -13.12
CA ALA A 21 9.51 -14.35 -13.43
C ALA A 21 9.94 -13.76 -14.77
N ASN A 22 9.08 -13.87 -15.80
CA ASN A 22 9.33 -13.28 -17.12
C ASN A 22 9.43 -11.75 -17.06
N ARG A 23 8.57 -11.06 -16.28
CA ARG A 23 8.65 -9.60 -16.09
C ARG A 23 9.91 -9.19 -15.34
N TYR A 24 10.31 -9.96 -14.33
CA TYR A 24 11.55 -9.75 -13.60
C TYR A 24 12.78 -9.86 -14.51
N ASP A 25 12.79 -10.82 -15.44
CA ASP A 25 13.88 -11.00 -16.41
C ASP A 25 13.89 -9.90 -17.50
N GLN A 26 12.73 -9.31 -17.81
CA GLN A 26 12.57 -8.31 -18.88
C GLN A 26 12.63 -6.86 -18.39
N GLY A 27 12.61 -6.61 -17.08
CA GLY A 27 12.58 -5.27 -16.51
C GLY A 27 12.13 -5.27 -15.06
N SER A 28 11.35 -4.27 -14.67
CA SER A 28 10.82 -4.26 -13.32
C SER A 28 9.67 -5.26 -13.15
N PRO A 29 9.65 -6.10 -12.09
CA PRO A 29 8.54 -7.01 -11.84
C PRO A 29 7.19 -6.31 -11.62
N TYR A 30 7.22 -5.02 -11.30
CA TYR A 30 6.03 -4.19 -11.16
C TYR A 30 5.64 -3.42 -12.44
N ASP A 31 6.46 -3.47 -13.50
CA ASP A 31 6.08 -2.93 -14.79
C ASP A 31 4.98 -3.82 -15.41
N GLY A 32 3.86 -3.19 -15.78
CA GLY A 32 2.72 -3.89 -16.38
C GLY A 32 1.75 -4.56 -15.39
N ILE A 33 1.93 -4.40 -14.07
CA ILE A 33 0.90 -4.78 -13.09
C ILE A 33 -0.33 -3.89 -13.30
N SER A 34 -1.50 -4.49 -13.48
CA SER A 34 -2.76 -3.76 -13.54
C SER A 34 -3.21 -3.29 -12.15
N ASP A 35 -4.01 -2.22 -12.08
CA ASP A 35 -4.59 -1.75 -10.81
C ASP A 35 -5.35 -2.86 -10.07
N GLN A 36 -6.02 -3.76 -10.81
CA GLN A 36 -6.75 -4.89 -10.24
C GLN A 36 -5.80 -5.91 -9.60
N GLU A 37 -4.71 -6.24 -10.29
CA GLU A 37 -3.67 -7.15 -9.80
C GLU A 37 -2.98 -6.57 -8.56
N ALA A 38 -2.61 -5.28 -8.59
CA ALA A 38 -2.05 -4.59 -7.44
C ALA A 38 -2.99 -4.62 -6.22
N MET A 39 -4.29 -4.35 -6.43
CA MET A 39 -5.29 -4.40 -5.37
C MET A 39 -5.50 -5.81 -4.81
N GLN A 40 -5.49 -6.84 -5.66
CA GLN A 40 -5.60 -8.23 -5.24
C GLN A 40 -4.41 -8.64 -4.35
N HIS A 41 -3.17 -8.33 -4.77
CA HIS A 41 -1.99 -8.60 -3.96
C HIS A 41 -1.98 -7.81 -2.65
N TYR A 42 -2.38 -6.53 -2.70
CA TYR A 42 -2.53 -5.73 -1.49
C TYR A 42 -3.49 -6.38 -0.48
N GLN A 43 -4.68 -6.81 -0.93
CA GLN A 43 -5.68 -7.45 -0.06
C GLN A 43 -5.19 -8.78 0.54
N GLN A 44 -4.36 -9.53 -0.20
CA GLN A 44 -3.81 -10.80 0.27
C GLN A 44 -2.69 -10.61 1.30
N ILE A 45 -1.87 -9.56 1.16
CA ILE A 45 -0.63 -9.42 1.93
C ILE A 45 -0.82 -8.45 3.11
N ALA A 46 -1.51 -7.32 2.91
CA ALA A 46 -1.62 -6.24 3.88
C ALA A 46 -2.14 -6.66 5.28
N PRO A 47 -3.13 -7.57 5.42
CA PRO A 47 -3.60 -8.02 6.73
C PRO A 47 -2.59 -8.87 7.51
N HIS A 48 -1.56 -9.39 6.84
CA HIS A 48 -0.56 -10.28 7.42
C HIS A 48 0.81 -9.61 7.61
N LEU A 49 0.94 -8.34 7.22
CA LEU A 49 2.19 -7.60 7.39
C LEU A 49 2.37 -7.15 8.84
N PRO A 50 3.59 -7.28 9.40
CA PRO A 50 3.94 -6.59 10.63
C PRO A 50 3.72 -5.07 10.48
N PRO A 51 3.27 -4.36 11.53
CA PRO A 51 2.99 -2.94 11.47
C PRO A 51 4.16 -2.11 10.92
N ASP A 52 5.39 -2.40 11.37
CA ASP A 52 6.59 -1.69 10.94
C ASP A 52 6.87 -1.85 9.43
N LEU A 53 6.68 -3.08 8.91
CA LEU A 53 6.89 -3.38 7.50
C LEU A 53 5.81 -2.75 6.63
N TYR A 54 4.56 -2.73 7.11
CA TYR A 54 3.47 -2.02 6.45
C TYR A 54 3.76 -0.51 6.40
N GLN A 55 4.17 0.09 7.53
CA GLN A 55 4.50 1.51 7.59
C GLN A 55 5.64 1.87 6.65
N GLN A 56 6.72 1.08 6.64
CA GLN A 56 7.87 1.32 5.75
C GLN A 56 7.45 1.25 4.27
N SER A 57 6.67 0.22 3.90
CA SER A 57 6.17 0.06 2.53
C SER A 57 5.25 1.21 2.12
N ALA A 58 4.39 1.67 3.02
CA ALA A 58 3.51 2.81 2.78
C ALA A 58 4.31 4.11 2.61
N GLN A 59 5.35 4.33 3.43
CA GLN A 59 6.23 5.50 3.30
C GLN A 59 6.95 5.51 1.94
N ASP A 60 7.46 4.37 1.49
CA ASP A 60 8.10 4.24 0.18
C ASP A 60 7.13 4.53 -0.96
N ALA A 61 5.87 4.08 -0.86
CA ALA A 61 4.83 4.37 -1.84
C ALA A 61 4.47 5.86 -1.85
N PHE A 62 4.26 6.48 -0.69
CA PHE A 62 3.93 7.90 -0.58
C PHE A 62 5.09 8.81 -0.98
N SER A 63 6.34 8.36 -0.82
CA SER A 63 7.52 9.12 -1.28
C SER A 63 7.59 9.29 -2.79
N ARG A 64 6.89 8.42 -3.55
CA ARG A 64 6.77 8.53 -5.02
C ARG A 64 5.69 9.50 -5.46
N MET A 65 4.80 9.92 -4.55
CA MET A 65 3.75 10.89 -4.81
C MET A 65 4.28 12.32 -4.63
N SER A 66 3.76 13.23 -5.44
CA SER A 66 3.96 14.67 -5.22
C SER A 66 3.39 15.11 -3.87
N PRO A 67 3.86 16.22 -3.30
CA PRO A 67 3.28 16.78 -2.07
C PRO A 67 1.77 17.03 -2.20
N GLN A 68 1.30 17.48 -3.37
CA GLN A 68 -0.12 17.73 -3.64
C GLN A 68 -0.94 16.43 -3.65
N GLU A 69 -0.45 15.36 -4.27
CA GLU A 69 -1.12 14.05 -4.27
C GLU A 69 -1.24 13.48 -2.86
N ARG A 70 -0.19 13.61 -2.04
CA ARG A 70 -0.21 13.21 -0.62
C ARG A 70 -1.23 13.99 0.18
N GLN A 71 -1.30 15.30 -0.03
CA GLN A 71 -2.31 16.16 0.61
C GLN A 71 -3.74 15.74 0.24
N GLN A 72 -4.01 15.49 -1.05
CA GLN A 72 -5.32 15.03 -1.51
C GLN A 72 -5.69 13.68 -0.89
N PHE A 73 -4.73 12.75 -0.85
CA PHE A 73 -4.95 11.45 -0.22
C PHE A 73 -5.21 11.58 1.30
N GLY A 74 -4.46 12.43 2.00
CA GLY A 74 -4.67 12.72 3.41
C GLY A 74 -6.07 13.29 3.71
N GLN A 75 -6.56 14.21 2.86
CA GLN A 75 -7.92 14.74 2.94
C GLN A 75 -8.98 13.64 2.75
N TYR A 76 -8.81 12.80 1.72
CA TYR A 76 -9.68 11.65 1.47
C TYR A 76 -9.70 10.71 2.68
N MET A 77 -8.53 10.43 3.25
CA MET A 77 -8.42 9.55 4.41
C MET A 77 -9.11 10.11 5.64
N ARG A 78 -8.91 11.39 5.95
CA ARG A 78 -9.62 12.06 7.05
C ARG A 78 -11.14 11.96 6.90
N GLN A 79 -11.66 12.21 5.71
CA GLN A 79 -13.10 12.11 5.44
C GLN A 79 -13.61 10.69 5.69
N ARG A 80 -12.86 9.67 5.26
CA ARG A 80 -13.20 8.27 5.47
C ARG A 80 -13.11 7.86 6.94
N SER A 81 -12.05 8.24 7.64
CA SER A 81 -11.85 7.92 9.06
C SER A 81 -12.95 8.51 9.94
N GLN A 82 -13.40 9.73 9.67
CA GLN A 82 -14.53 10.35 10.36
C GLN A 82 -15.83 9.53 10.23
N GLN A 83 -16.07 8.91 9.07
CA GLN A 83 -17.23 8.03 8.87
C GLN A 83 -17.16 6.75 9.71
N HIS A 84 -15.94 6.28 9.99
CA HIS A 84 -15.68 5.09 10.81
C HIS A 84 -15.45 5.40 12.30
N GLY A 85 -15.66 6.66 12.73
CA GLY A 85 -15.49 7.09 14.12
C GLY A 85 -14.02 7.29 14.56
N TYR A 86 -13.07 7.19 13.63
CA TYR A 86 -11.66 7.48 13.87
C TYR A 86 -11.38 8.96 13.62
N ASN A 87 -10.92 9.67 14.65
CA ASN A 87 -10.55 11.07 14.52
C ASN A 87 -9.05 11.19 14.25
N ILE A 88 -8.66 11.52 13.01
CA ILE A 88 -7.28 11.89 12.70
C ILE A 88 -7.08 13.32 13.24
N PRO A 89 -6.22 13.54 14.25
CA PRO A 89 -6.08 14.85 14.88
C PRO A 89 -5.50 15.87 13.90
N ASP A 90 -6.24 16.94 13.64
CA ASP A 90 -5.75 18.16 13.02
C ASP A 90 -5.04 18.98 14.11
N LEU A 91 -3.71 18.82 14.24
CA LEU A 91 -2.95 19.41 15.35
C LEU A 91 -2.50 20.86 15.09
N ASN A 92 -2.52 21.32 13.84
CA ASN A 92 -2.23 22.71 13.45
C ASN A 92 -3.51 23.55 13.26
N GLY A 93 -4.68 22.92 13.11
CA GLY A 93 -5.99 23.57 13.21
C GLY A 93 -6.36 24.46 12.02
N ASP A 94 -5.72 24.27 10.86
CA ASP A 94 -5.98 25.03 9.62
C ASP A 94 -6.89 24.28 8.63
N GLY A 95 -7.34 23.07 8.98
CA GLY A 95 -8.17 22.23 8.11
C GLY A 95 -7.39 21.48 7.04
N ILE A 96 -6.09 21.72 6.89
CA ILE A 96 -5.16 21.05 5.96
C ILE A 96 -3.85 20.81 6.72
N ASP A 97 -3.74 19.65 7.35
CA ASP A 97 -2.50 19.29 8.04
C ASP A 97 -1.36 19.14 7.02
N ASP A 98 -0.49 20.15 6.90
CA ASP A 98 0.65 20.16 5.98
C ASP A 98 1.60 18.98 6.22
N ARG A 99 1.54 18.35 7.42
CA ARG A 99 2.28 17.11 7.70
C ARG A 99 1.73 15.93 6.90
N MET A 100 0.51 15.97 6.40
CA MET A 100 0.02 14.97 5.44
C MET A 100 0.79 15.00 4.13
N GLN A 101 1.51 16.09 3.84
CA GLN A 101 2.46 16.13 2.73
C GLN A 101 3.75 15.36 3.04
N ASP A 102 4.08 15.09 4.31
CA ASP A 102 5.24 14.27 4.72
C ASP A 102 4.91 12.78 4.49
N PRO A 103 5.73 12.04 3.71
CA PRO A 103 5.41 10.66 3.38
C PRO A 103 5.52 9.73 4.60
N ALA A 104 6.37 10.06 5.58
CA ALA A 104 6.54 9.28 6.80
C ALA A 104 5.33 9.47 7.74
N TYR A 105 4.87 10.71 7.91
CA TYR A 105 3.68 10.99 8.70
C TYR A 105 2.44 10.33 8.10
N LEU A 106 2.27 10.44 6.78
CA LEU A 106 1.13 9.82 6.10
C LEU A 106 1.15 8.29 6.25
N ALA A 107 2.32 7.66 6.15
CA ALA A 107 2.49 6.23 6.40
C ALA A 107 2.11 5.82 7.82
N GLN A 108 2.52 6.59 8.82
CA GLN A 108 2.18 6.33 10.22
C GLN A 108 0.65 6.40 10.43
N VAL A 109 0.01 7.44 9.90
CA VAL A 109 -1.45 7.62 10.02
C VAL A 109 -2.20 6.47 9.32
N THR A 110 -1.82 6.11 8.10
CA THR A 110 -2.44 4.99 7.38
C THR A 110 -2.25 3.66 8.12
N THR A 111 -1.07 3.43 8.70
CA THR A 111 -0.80 2.22 9.50
C THR A 111 -1.70 2.15 10.73
N ASN A 112 -1.89 3.27 11.44
CA ASN A 112 -2.75 3.33 12.62
C ASN A 112 -4.24 3.09 12.31
N ILE A 113 -4.69 3.43 11.10
CA ILE A 113 -6.09 3.20 10.67
C ILE A 113 -6.29 1.76 10.19
N HIS A 114 -5.24 1.14 9.66
CA HIS A 114 -5.27 -0.23 9.14
C HIS A 114 -5.29 -1.28 10.26
N GLN A 115 -4.70 -0.98 11.43
CA GLN A 115 -4.74 -1.81 12.65
C GLN A 115 -6.06 -1.63 13.41
#